data_AF-A0A3N9UIX6-F1
#
_entry.id   AF-A0A3N9UIX6-F1
#
_cell.length_a   1.000
_cell.length_b   1.000
_cell.length_c   1.000
_cell.angle_alpha   90.00
_cell.angle_beta   90.00
_cell.angle_gamma   90.00
#
_symmetry.space_group_name_H-M   'P 1'
#
loop_
_entity.id
_entity.type
_entity.pdbx_description
1 polymer ?
#
loop_
_entity_poly.entity_id
_entity_poly.type
_entity_poly.pdbx_seq_one_letter_code
_entity_poly.pdbx_strand_id
1 'polypeptide(L)'
;MKASIFNFLGEFSSTLEELALRVEDLLWDQPQEAMMKARLFGETLVSMIFEQENMNEVYPLKQWEKIDRLYRHDIIQDDMYKKFEYIRKNGNIAVHQVSEMDLEVAKQAHQVLFDLSVWYAEVYVSHTFTAPEYELPSKQIQDPQIVKKWMEEYQDRIAEIEIQLEQLKQEKKQQQISVKEERKMNSRISTNSTNNSERSVPIERFQVTFETANFEWKNLSKKAAEFKYKEFEEEDTEAYVYLLDNVTPTIAVHPTLIEQTMKWVDVTSKPLKSTALRRFPRKVEENTLKSNYGYTYTFQTKGELESLLVRIVEVLQSRNCELEK
;
A
#
# COMPACT_ATOMS: atom_id res chain seq x y z
N MET A 1 -28.19 -5.80 -14.18
CA MET A 1 -26.85 -6.35 -14.46
C MET A 1 -27.04 -7.62 -15.25
N LYS A 2 -26.43 -7.70 -16.44
CA LYS A 2 -26.41 -8.94 -17.22
C LYS A 2 -25.46 -9.91 -16.51
N ALA A 3 -25.82 -11.18 -16.42
CA ALA A 3 -24.93 -12.19 -15.84
C ALA A 3 -23.68 -12.32 -16.71
N SER A 4 -22.50 -12.40 -16.08
CA SER A 4 -21.24 -12.59 -16.79
C SER A 4 -21.21 -13.97 -17.45
N ILE A 5 -20.60 -14.05 -18.64
CA ILE A 5 -20.40 -15.34 -19.32
C ILE A 5 -19.38 -16.22 -18.59
N PHE A 6 -18.68 -15.68 -17.59
CA PHE A 6 -17.66 -16.38 -16.81
C PHE A 6 -18.14 -16.94 -15.47
N ASN A 7 -19.41 -16.73 -15.10
CA ASN A 7 -19.95 -17.22 -13.81
C ASN A 7 -19.80 -18.76 -13.63
N PHE A 8 -19.71 -19.53 -14.72
CA PHE A 8 -19.48 -20.98 -14.64
C PHE A 8 -18.10 -21.34 -14.08
N LEU A 9 -17.13 -20.44 -14.14
CA LEU A 9 -15.81 -20.64 -13.53
C LEU A 9 -15.91 -20.85 -12.02
N GLY A 10 -16.88 -20.21 -11.36
CA GLY A 10 -17.10 -20.33 -9.91
C GLY A 10 -17.37 -21.76 -9.45
N GLU A 11 -17.80 -22.65 -10.35
CA GLU A 11 -18.03 -24.07 -10.04
C GLU A 11 -16.73 -24.83 -9.72
N PHE A 12 -15.59 -24.37 -10.24
CA PHE A 12 -14.30 -25.06 -10.09
C PHE A 12 -13.12 -24.17 -9.71
N SER A 13 -13.23 -22.84 -9.88
CA SER A 13 -12.21 -21.88 -9.45
C SER A 13 -12.79 -20.48 -9.28
N SER A 14 -13.00 -20.08 -8.02
CA SER A 14 -13.41 -18.71 -7.67
C SER A 14 -12.35 -17.67 -8.02
N THR A 15 -11.06 -18.05 -8.03
CA THR A 15 -9.96 -17.15 -8.41
C THR A 15 -10.02 -16.81 -9.90
N LEU A 16 -10.26 -17.79 -10.77
CA LEU A 16 -10.42 -17.54 -12.20
C LEU A 16 -11.68 -16.71 -12.48
N GLU A 17 -12.78 -16.99 -11.79
CA GLU A 17 -14.01 -16.20 -11.88
C GLU A 17 -13.77 -14.73 -11.53
N GLU A 18 -13.14 -14.43 -10.38
CA GLU A 18 -12.83 -13.05 -9.99
C GLU A 18 -11.95 -12.35 -11.04
N LEU A 19 -10.92 -13.03 -11.55
CA LEU A 19 -10.03 -12.46 -12.55
C LEU A 19 -10.77 -12.16 -13.87
N ALA A 20 -11.67 -13.03 -14.31
CA ALA A 20 -12.45 -12.82 -15.52
C ALA A 20 -13.46 -11.68 -15.36
N LEU A 21 -14.15 -11.60 -14.23
CA LEU A 21 -15.05 -10.48 -13.92
C LEU A 21 -14.31 -9.14 -13.90
N ARG A 22 -13.10 -9.11 -13.32
CA ARG A 22 -12.24 -7.91 -13.36
C ARG A 22 -11.86 -7.52 -14.79
N VAL A 23 -11.63 -8.49 -15.68
CA VAL A 23 -11.36 -8.21 -17.09
C VAL A 23 -12.59 -7.56 -17.73
N GLU A 24 -13.79 -8.09 -17.51
CA GLU A 24 -15.04 -7.50 -18.03
C GLU A 24 -15.26 -6.07 -17.53
N ASP A 25 -15.08 -5.83 -16.23
CA ASP A 25 -15.25 -4.51 -15.61
C ASP A 25 -14.29 -3.46 -16.17
N LEU A 26 -13.06 -3.87 -16.47
CA LEU A 26 -12.00 -2.97 -16.94
C LEU A 26 -11.96 -2.84 -18.47
N LEU A 27 -12.60 -3.76 -19.20
CA LEU A 27 -12.41 -3.97 -20.64
C LEU A 27 -12.50 -2.67 -21.45
N TRP A 28 -13.53 -1.87 -21.17
CA TRP A 28 -13.89 -0.70 -21.96
C TRP A 28 -13.16 0.58 -21.56
N ASP A 29 -12.80 0.70 -20.28
CA ASP A 29 -12.30 1.93 -19.69
C ASP A 29 -10.79 1.88 -19.43
N GLN A 30 -10.25 0.70 -19.11
CA GLN A 30 -8.84 0.48 -18.79
C GLN A 30 -8.30 -0.78 -19.48
N PRO A 31 -8.15 -0.79 -20.82
CA PRO A 31 -7.73 -1.97 -21.59
C PRO A 31 -6.37 -2.55 -21.15
N GLN A 32 -5.44 -1.69 -20.73
CA GLN A 32 -4.13 -2.11 -20.25
C GLN A 32 -4.23 -2.90 -18.94
N GLU A 33 -5.02 -2.42 -17.97
CA GLU A 33 -5.26 -3.12 -16.71
C GLU A 33 -6.04 -4.42 -16.94
N ALA A 34 -7.03 -4.41 -17.84
CA ALA A 34 -7.74 -5.61 -18.26
C ALA A 34 -6.76 -6.67 -18.81
N MET A 35 -5.79 -6.27 -19.65
CA MET A 35 -4.75 -7.18 -20.15
C MET A 35 -3.82 -7.71 -19.04
N MET A 36 -3.51 -6.90 -18.02
CA MET A 36 -2.74 -7.38 -16.86
C MET A 36 -3.50 -8.44 -16.07
N LYS A 37 -4.82 -8.27 -15.89
CA LYS A 37 -5.68 -9.30 -15.25
C LYS A 37 -5.81 -10.55 -16.12
N ALA A 38 -5.96 -10.39 -17.44
CA ALA A 38 -5.98 -11.50 -18.38
C ALA A 38 -4.70 -12.34 -18.32
N ARG A 39 -3.54 -11.69 -18.14
CA ARG A 39 -2.26 -12.40 -17.94
C ARG A 39 -2.26 -13.26 -16.68
N LEU A 40 -2.68 -12.69 -15.55
CA LEU A 40 -2.74 -13.40 -14.29
C LEU A 40 -3.72 -14.58 -14.37
N PHE A 41 -4.83 -14.42 -15.09
CA PHE A 41 -5.76 -15.51 -15.38
C PHE A 41 -5.05 -16.65 -16.14
N GLY A 42 -4.34 -16.33 -17.23
CA GLY A 42 -3.62 -17.33 -18.01
C GLY A 42 -2.52 -18.05 -17.22
N GLU A 43 -1.80 -17.33 -16.35
CA GLU A 43 -0.81 -17.90 -15.43
C GLU A 43 -1.44 -18.86 -14.40
N THR A 44 -2.59 -18.48 -13.85
CA THR A 44 -3.36 -19.29 -12.91
C THR A 44 -3.89 -20.55 -13.57
N LEU A 45 -4.50 -20.42 -14.76
CA LEU A 45 -5.06 -21.56 -15.49
C LEU A 45 -3.97 -22.57 -15.90
N VAL A 46 -2.82 -22.10 -16.39
CA VAL A 46 -1.68 -22.98 -16.69
C VAL A 46 -1.20 -23.71 -15.44
N SER A 47 -1.14 -23.04 -14.30
CA SER A 47 -0.74 -23.69 -13.05
C SER A 47 -1.74 -24.76 -12.62
N MET A 48 -3.04 -24.51 -12.76
CA MET A 48 -4.08 -25.52 -12.52
C MET A 48 -3.94 -26.73 -13.44
N ILE A 49 -3.65 -26.53 -14.75
CA ILE A 49 -3.40 -27.64 -15.69
C ILE A 49 -2.19 -28.47 -15.23
N PHE A 50 -1.10 -27.82 -14.82
CA PHE A 50 0.09 -28.52 -14.31
C PHE A 50 -0.23 -29.40 -13.10
N GLU A 51 -1.05 -28.89 -12.19
CA GLU A 51 -1.50 -29.64 -11.01
C GLU A 51 -2.37 -30.84 -11.41
N GLN A 52 -3.35 -30.67 -12.31
CA GLN A 52 -4.20 -31.76 -12.79
C GLN A 52 -3.40 -32.86 -13.50
N GLU A 53 -2.43 -32.46 -14.32
CA GLU A 53 -1.56 -33.37 -15.09
C GLU A 53 -0.41 -33.94 -14.25
N ASN A 54 -0.37 -33.66 -12.94
CA ASN A 54 0.68 -34.08 -12.01
C ASN A 54 2.10 -33.78 -12.54
N MET A 55 2.26 -32.64 -13.21
CA MET A 55 3.52 -32.21 -13.79
C MET A 55 4.42 -31.61 -12.71
N ASN A 56 5.00 -32.47 -11.87
CA ASN A 56 5.91 -32.07 -10.81
C ASN A 56 7.08 -31.24 -11.35
N GLU A 57 7.31 -30.09 -10.73
CA GLU A 57 8.39 -29.17 -11.04
C GLU A 57 9.61 -29.50 -10.15
N VAL A 58 10.72 -29.93 -10.75
CA VAL A 58 11.99 -30.08 -10.01
C VAL A 58 12.58 -28.71 -9.66
N TYR A 59 12.31 -27.71 -10.50
CA TYR A 59 12.71 -26.31 -10.33
C TYR A 59 11.58 -25.39 -10.81
N PRO A 60 11.45 -24.17 -10.26
CA PRO A 60 10.46 -23.20 -10.72
C PRO A 60 10.62 -22.88 -12.20
N LEU A 61 9.57 -23.09 -12.99
CA LEU A 61 9.55 -22.77 -14.41
C LEU A 61 8.96 -21.38 -14.67
N LYS A 62 9.49 -20.69 -15.67
CA LYS A 62 8.89 -19.46 -16.22
C LYS A 62 7.60 -19.80 -16.95
N GLN A 63 6.68 -18.83 -17.03
CA GLN A 63 5.38 -19.06 -17.66
C GLN A 63 5.45 -19.58 -19.09
N TRP A 64 6.37 -19.06 -19.91
CA TRP A 64 6.53 -19.53 -21.29
C TRP A 64 7.06 -20.98 -21.36
N GLU A 65 7.90 -21.40 -20.41
CA GLU A 65 8.41 -22.78 -20.31
C GLU A 65 7.29 -23.73 -19.92
N LYS A 66 6.39 -23.29 -19.03
CA LYS A 66 5.19 -24.05 -18.68
C LYS A 66 4.31 -24.29 -19.90
N ILE A 67 3.99 -23.23 -20.65
CA ILE A 67 3.15 -23.30 -21.86
C ILE A 67 3.80 -24.20 -22.93
N ASP A 68 5.09 -24.02 -23.21
CA ASP A 68 5.84 -24.85 -24.17
C ASP A 68 5.88 -26.32 -23.76
N ARG A 69 6.02 -26.62 -22.46
CA ARG A 69 5.98 -27.98 -21.95
C ARG A 69 4.61 -28.63 -22.14
N LEU A 70 3.52 -27.94 -21.83
CA LEU A 70 2.16 -28.47 -22.09
C LEU A 70 1.96 -28.83 -23.57
N TYR A 71 2.46 -27.97 -24.46
CA TYR A 71 2.34 -28.19 -25.90
C TYR A 71 3.19 -29.38 -26.37
N ARG A 72 4.45 -29.48 -25.93
CA ARG A 72 5.36 -30.59 -26.32
C ARG A 72 4.94 -31.94 -25.80
N HIS A 73 4.17 -31.98 -24.72
CA HIS A 73 3.60 -33.20 -24.16
C HIS A 73 2.19 -33.50 -24.70
N ASP A 74 1.73 -32.77 -25.72
CA ASP A 74 0.41 -32.92 -26.36
C ASP A 74 -0.80 -32.72 -25.41
N ILE A 75 -0.57 -32.11 -24.23
CA ILE A 75 -1.63 -31.78 -23.25
C ILE A 75 -2.52 -30.66 -23.81
N ILE A 76 -1.91 -29.69 -24.47
CA ILE A 76 -2.63 -28.62 -25.17
C ILE A 76 -2.30 -28.69 -26.66
N GLN A 77 -3.32 -28.46 -27.50
CA GLN A 77 -3.19 -28.42 -28.95
C GLN A 77 -2.72 -27.03 -29.42
N ASP A 78 -2.33 -26.92 -30.69
CA ASP A 78 -1.78 -25.68 -31.28
C ASP A 78 -2.69 -24.45 -31.11
N ASP A 79 -4.01 -24.63 -31.16
CA ASP A 79 -4.97 -23.55 -30.92
C ASP A 79 -4.89 -23.00 -29.48
N MET A 80 -4.90 -23.88 -28.48
CA MET A 80 -4.76 -23.51 -27.07
C MET A 80 -3.39 -22.90 -26.78
N TYR A 81 -2.33 -23.45 -27.40
CA TYR A 81 -0.98 -22.90 -27.29
C TYR A 81 -0.91 -21.45 -27.79
N LYS A 82 -1.48 -21.17 -28.98
CA LYS A 82 -1.54 -19.82 -29.54
C LYS A 82 -2.32 -18.85 -28.64
N LYS A 83 -3.42 -19.31 -28.04
CA LYS A 83 -4.24 -18.56 -27.08
C LYS A 83 -3.46 -18.20 -25.82
N PHE A 84 -2.76 -19.15 -25.21
CA PHE A 84 -1.89 -18.87 -24.05
C PHE A 84 -0.74 -17.92 -24.41
N GLU A 85 -0.08 -18.12 -25.55
CA GLU A 85 0.98 -17.22 -26.03
C GLU A 85 0.47 -15.82 -26.33
N TYR A 86 -0.76 -15.68 -26.84
CA TYR A 86 -1.41 -14.39 -27.09
C TYR A 86 -1.57 -13.61 -25.78
N ILE A 87 -2.15 -14.24 -24.75
CA ILE A 87 -2.32 -13.63 -23.43
C ILE A 87 -0.97 -13.28 -22.81
N ARG A 88 0.01 -14.19 -22.87
CA ARG A 88 1.35 -13.95 -22.31
C ARG A 88 2.07 -12.78 -22.98
N LYS A 89 2.07 -12.72 -24.32
CA LYS A 89 2.76 -11.67 -25.07
C LYS A 89 2.12 -10.31 -24.86
N ASN A 90 0.80 -10.21 -25.02
CA ASN A 90 0.09 -8.93 -24.87
C ASN A 90 0.03 -8.49 -23.39
N GLY A 91 -0.04 -9.42 -22.45
CA GLY A 91 0.09 -9.13 -21.02
C GLY A 91 1.48 -8.61 -20.63
N ASN A 92 2.56 -9.13 -21.22
CA ASN A 92 3.91 -8.58 -21.02
C ASN A 92 4.03 -7.16 -21.59
N ILE A 93 3.43 -6.91 -22.75
CA ILE A 93 3.36 -5.58 -23.35
C ILE A 93 2.63 -4.61 -22.41
N ALA A 94 1.47 -5.02 -21.87
CA ALA A 94 0.67 -4.22 -20.94
C ALA A 94 1.45 -3.78 -19.69
N VAL A 95 2.35 -4.63 -19.18
CA VAL A 95 3.14 -4.33 -17.97
C VAL A 95 4.35 -3.44 -18.26
N HIS A 96 4.99 -3.61 -19.41
CA HIS A 96 6.31 -3.02 -19.66
C HIS A 96 6.31 -1.83 -20.63
N GLN A 97 5.28 -1.68 -21.47
CA GLN A 97 5.18 -0.56 -22.40
C GLN A 97 4.35 0.57 -21.80
N VAL A 98 4.83 1.80 -21.98
CA VAL A 98 4.14 3.03 -21.54
C VAL A 98 3.03 3.44 -22.53
N SER A 99 2.97 2.80 -23.69
CA SER A 99 1.98 3.08 -24.73
C SER A 99 0.60 2.54 -24.36
N GLU A 100 -0.44 3.30 -24.71
CA GLU A 100 -1.83 2.88 -24.52
C GLU A 100 -2.11 1.56 -25.25
N MET A 101 -2.75 0.63 -24.54
CA MET A 101 -3.18 -0.66 -25.08
C MET A 101 -4.39 -0.47 -26.00
N ASP A 102 -4.36 -1.11 -27.17
CA ASP A 102 -5.49 -1.12 -28.08
C ASP A 102 -6.69 -1.87 -27.46
N LEU A 103 -7.86 -1.25 -27.51
CA LEU A 103 -9.11 -1.83 -27.03
C LEU A 103 -9.43 -3.14 -27.75
N GLU A 104 -9.12 -3.27 -29.05
CA GLU A 104 -9.37 -4.51 -29.79
C GLU A 104 -8.49 -5.66 -29.29
N VAL A 105 -7.27 -5.38 -28.83
CA VAL A 105 -6.41 -6.40 -28.19
C VAL A 105 -7.03 -6.89 -26.89
N ALA A 106 -7.58 -5.98 -26.08
CA ALA A 106 -8.25 -6.36 -24.84
C ALA A 106 -9.54 -7.16 -25.09
N LYS A 107 -10.35 -6.79 -26.10
CA LYS A 107 -11.55 -7.56 -26.50
C LYS A 107 -11.19 -8.94 -27.02
N GLN A 108 -10.13 -9.05 -27.81
CA GLN A 108 -9.65 -10.35 -28.27
C GLN A 108 -9.13 -11.19 -27.10
N ALA A 109 -8.45 -10.59 -26.12
CA ALA A 109 -8.05 -11.31 -24.91
C ALA A 109 -9.25 -11.83 -24.11
N HIS A 110 -10.32 -11.05 -23.98
CA HIS A 110 -11.57 -11.49 -23.38
C HIS A 110 -12.15 -12.75 -24.08
N GLN A 111 -12.17 -12.77 -25.41
CA GLN A 111 -12.57 -13.97 -26.16
C GLN A 111 -11.63 -15.15 -25.92
N VAL A 112 -10.32 -14.90 -25.92
CA VAL A 112 -9.32 -15.95 -25.66
C VAL A 112 -9.47 -16.55 -24.26
N LEU A 113 -9.73 -15.73 -23.25
CA LEU A 113 -10.01 -16.18 -21.88
C LEU A 113 -11.22 -17.10 -21.84
N PHE A 114 -12.29 -16.73 -22.55
CA PHE A 114 -13.50 -17.54 -22.65
C PHE A 114 -13.23 -18.90 -23.30
N ASP A 115 -12.56 -18.91 -24.45
CA ASP A 115 -12.20 -20.14 -25.15
C ASP A 115 -11.34 -21.07 -24.28
N LEU A 116 -10.34 -20.52 -23.57
CA LEU A 116 -9.49 -21.29 -22.66
C LEU A 116 -10.28 -21.86 -21.48
N SER A 117 -11.24 -21.09 -20.97
CA SER A 117 -12.12 -21.49 -19.86
C SER A 117 -13.04 -22.63 -20.25
N VAL A 118 -13.67 -22.53 -21.41
CA VAL A 118 -14.53 -23.57 -21.97
C VAL A 118 -13.74 -24.85 -22.20
N TRP A 119 -12.59 -24.75 -22.86
CA TRP A 119 -11.72 -25.91 -23.09
C TRP A 119 -11.32 -26.59 -21.78
N TYR A 120 -10.92 -25.81 -20.76
CA TYR A 120 -10.57 -26.39 -19.46
C TYR A 120 -11.76 -27.10 -18.81
N ALA A 121 -12.96 -26.51 -18.87
CA ALA A 121 -14.17 -27.11 -18.31
C ALA A 121 -14.54 -28.44 -19.01
N GLU A 122 -14.42 -28.50 -20.33
CA GLU A 122 -14.70 -29.71 -21.13
C GLU A 122 -13.71 -30.85 -20.84
N VAL A 123 -12.42 -30.50 -20.64
CA VAL A 123 -11.36 -31.49 -20.43
C VAL A 123 -11.27 -31.96 -18.98
N TYR A 124 -11.34 -31.04 -18.01
CA TYR A 124 -10.99 -31.34 -16.61
C TYR A 124 -12.17 -31.31 -15.64
N VAL A 125 -13.27 -30.61 -15.95
CA VAL A 125 -14.37 -30.40 -14.99
C VAL A 125 -15.49 -31.40 -15.21
N SER A 126 -16.08 -31.41 -16.41
CA SER A 126 -17.18 -32.34 -16.73
C SER A 126 -17.32 -32.56 -18.22
N HIS A 127 -17.36 -33.83 -18.64
CA HIS A 127 -17.63 -34.22 -20.02
C HIS A 127 -19.08 -33.94 -20.46
N THR A 128 -19.97 -33.59 -19.55
CA THR A 128 -21.34 -33.16 -19.85
C THR A 128 -21.52 -31.65 -19.74
N PHE A 129 -20.42 -30.90 -19.54
CA PHE A 129 -20.44 -29.44 -19.53
C PHE A 129 -21.01 -28.91 -20.85
N THR A 130 -21.91 -27.94 -20.76
CA THR A 130 -22.45 -27.23 -21.91
C THR A 130 -21.95 -25.80 -21.85
N ALA A 131 -21.09 -25.43 -22.80
CA ALA A 131 -20.54 -24.09 -22.87
C ALA A 131 -21.65 -23.07 -23.12
N PRO A 132 -21.65 -21.93 -22.41
CA PRO A 132 -22.51 -20.81 -22.79
C PRO A 132 -22.08 -20.25 -24.16
N GLU A 133 -22.96 -19.47 -24.79
CA GLU A 133 -22.59 -18.75 -26.01
C GLU A 133 -21.69 -17.57 -25.68
N TYR A 134 -20.60 -17.39 -26.43
CA TYR A 134 -19.71 -16.25 -26.23
C TYR A 134 -20.44 -14.94 -26.51
N GLU A 135 -20.35 -14.00 -25.56
CA GLU A 135 -20.85 -12.65 -25.76
C GLU A 135 -19.85 -11.61 -25.23
N LEU A 136 -19.54 -10.61 -26.05
CA LEU A 136 -18.74 -9.48 -25.59
C LEU A 136 -19.58 -8.60 -24.65
N PRO A 137 -19.11 -8.26 -23.43
CA PRO A 137 -19.87 -7.45 -22.50
C PRO A 137 -20.14 -6.07 -23.13
N SER A 138 -21.39 -5.62 -23.13
CA SER A 138 -21.72 -4.29 -23.67
C SER A 138 -21.00 -3.20 -22.88
N LYS A 139 -20.47 -2.17 -23.57
CA LYS A 139 -19.99 -0.96 -22.89
C LYS A 139 -21.12 -0.42 -22.05
N GLN A 140 -20.94 -0.36 -20.73
CA GLN A 140 -21.89 0.31 -19.86
C GLN A 140 -21.81 1.81 -20.16
N ILE A 141 -22.63 2.28 -21.11
CA ILE A 141 -22.87 3.71 -21.30
C ILE A 141 -23.63 4.12 -20.04
N GLN A 142 -22.92 4.69 -19.06
CA GLN A 142 -23.58 5.28 -17.91
C GLN A 142 -24.50 6.37 -18.45
N ASP A 143 -25.81 6.17 -18.32
CA ASP A 143 -26.80 7.17 -18.72
C ASP A 143 -26.42 8.49 -18.02
N PRO A 144 -26.19 9.58 -18.76
CA PRO A 144 -25.86 10.88 -18.19
C PRO A 144 -26.82 11.31 -17.06
N GLN A 145 -28.08 10.85 -17.09
CA GLN A 145 -29.06 11.09 -16.04
C GLN A 145 -28.77 10.33 -14.74
N ILE A 146 -28.27 9.09 -14.82
CA ILE A 146 -27.86 8.29 -13.65
C ILE A 146 -26.62 8.91 -13.02
N VAL A 147 -25.64 9.30 -13.83
CA VAL A 147 -24.42 9.97 -13.36
C VAL A 147 -24.75 11.30 -12.70
N LYS A 148 -25.67 12.07 -13.28
CA LYS A 148 -26.16 13.32 -12.70
C LYS A 148 -26.84 13.09 -11.35
N LYS A 149 -27.71 12.07 -11.26
CA LYS A 149 -28.40 11.70 -10.01
C LYS A 149 -27.41 11.27 -8.92
N TRP A 150 -26.38 10.50 -9.26
CA TRP A 150 -25.31 10.16 -8.33
C TRP A 150 -24.53 11.39 -7.89
N MET A 151 -24.17 12.29 -8.81
CA MET A 151 -23.51 13.55 -8.47
C MET A 151 -24.35 14.40 -7.52
N GLU A 152 -25.66 14.51 -7.76
CA GLU A 152 -26.59 15.21 -6.87
C GLU A 152 -26.63 14.54 -5.48
N GLU A 153 -26.74 13.22 -5.40
CA GLU A 153 -26.73 12.48 -4.13
C GLU A 153 -25.38 12.62 -3.37
N TYR A 154 -24.25 12.60 -4.10
CA TYR A 154 -22.94 12.84 -3.51
C TYR A 154 -22.79 14.28 -3.00
N GLN A 155 -23.31 15.27 -3.73
CA GLN A 155 -23.31 16.67 -3.29
C GLN A 155 -24.16 16.86 -2.03
N ASP A 156 -25.33 16.24 -1.96
CA ASP A 156 -26.19 16.28 -0.77
C ASP A 156 -25.50 15.64 0.45
N ARG A 157 -24.83 14.49 0.26
CA ARG A 157 -24.06 13.85 1.34
C ARG A 157 -22.87 14.71 1.80
N ILE A 158 -22.17 15.36 0.87
CA ILE A 158 -21.08 16.27 1.22
C ILE A 158 -21.62 17.45 2.03
N ALA A 159 -22.73 18.05 1.61
CA ALA A 159 -23.38 19.14 2.34
C ALA A 159 -23.83 18.70 3.75
N GLU A 160 -24.38 17.49 3.88
CA GLU A 160 -24.76 16.92 5.18
C GLU A 160 -23.54 16.72 6.09
N ILE A 161 -22.45 16.18 5.55
CA ILE A 161 -21.18 16.00 6.28
C ILE A 161 -20.61 17.36 6.69
N GLU A 162 -20.68 18.38 5.84
CA GLU A 162 -20.22 19.74 6.17
C GLU A 162 -21.04 20.36 7.31
N ILE A 163 -22.36 20.18 7.31
CA ILE A 163 -23.25 20.60 8.40
C ILE A 163 -22.89 19.88 9.69
N GLN A 164 -22.72 18.55 9.65
CA GLN A 164 -22.31 17.76 10.82
C GLN A 164 -20.95 18.19 11.36
N LEU A 165 -19.99 18.49 10.47
CA LEU A 165 -18.67 19.02 10.86
C LEU A 165 -18.78 20.38 11.53
N GLU A 166 -19.66 21.27 11.05
CA GLU A 166 -19.86 22.58 11.66
C GLU A 166 -20.56 22.48 13.02
N GLN A 167 -21.55 21.59 13.16
CA GLN A 167 -22.17 21.27 14.44
C GLN A 167 -21.15 20.74 15.45
N LEU A 168 -20.32 19.76 15.04
CA LEU A 168 -19.24 19.23 15.89
C LEU A 168 -18.20 20.30 16.27
N LYS A 169 -17.88 21.24 15.38
CA LYS A 169 -17.02 22.39 15.70
C LYS A 169 -17.67 23.32 16.71
N GLN A 170 -18.97 23.59 16.58
CA GLN A 170 -19.72 24.45 17.49
C GLN A 170 -19.89 23.80 18.87
N GLU A 171 -20.20 22.51 18.92
CA GLU A 171 -20.25 21.71 20.15
C GLU A 171 -18.88 21.67 20.83
N LYS A 172 -17.81 21.43 20.09
CA LYS A 172 -16.44 21.48 20.62
C LYS A 172 -16.09 22.88 21.14
N LYS A 173 -16.57 23.94 20.49
CA LYS A 173 -16.38 25.33 20.93
C LYS A 173 -17.20 25.61 22.21
N GLN A 174 -18.43 25.13 22.30
CA GLN A 174 -19.28 25.26 23.50
C GLN A 174 -18.75 24.45 24.68
N GLN A 175 -18.29 23.22 24.45
CA GLN A 175 -17.61 22.40 25.46
C GLN A 175 -16.29 23.06 25.89
N GLN A 176 -15.54 23.68 24.98
CA GLN A 176 -14.37 24.47 25.36
C GLN A 176 -14.72 25.74 26.16
N ILE A 177 -15.90 26.33 25.92
CA ILE A 177 -16.40 27.48 26.67
C ILE A 177 -16.86 27.04 28.06
N SER A 178 -17.63 25.96 28.19
CA SER A 178 -18.07 25.43 29.49
C SER A 178 -16.89 24.95 30.34
N VAL A 179 -15.92 24.25 29.73
CA VAL A 179 -14.66 23.86 30.38
C VAL A 179 -13.80 25.09 30.72
N LYS A 180 -13.85 26.18 29.93
CA LYS A 180 -13.21 27.46 30.30
C LYS A 180 -13.92 28.18 31.44
N GLU A 181 -15.24 28.07 31.55
CA GLU A 181 -16.05 28.67 32.62
C GLU A 181 -15.86 27.92 33.95
N GLU A 182 -15.85 26.58 33.91
CA GLU A 182 -15.47 25.74 35.05
C GLU A 182 -14.01 25.98 35.47
N ARG A 183 -13.09 26.10 34.50
CA ARG A 183 -11.69 26.48 34.78
C ARG A 183 -11.56 27.91 35.30
N LYS A 184 -12.41 28.87 34.91
CA LYS A 184 -12.45 30.24 35.45
C LYS A 184 -12.94 30.29 36.90
N MET A 185 -13.90 29.44 37.25
CA MET A 185 -14.32 29.24 38.64
C MET A 185 -13.19 28.65 39.49
N ASN A 186 -12.49 27.64 38.96
CA ASN A 186 -11.35 27.02 39.64
C ASN A 186 -10.06 27.88 39.61
N SER A 187 -9.91 28.81 38.66
CA SER A 187 -8.75 29.71 38.55
C SER A 187 -8.82 30.95 39.44
N ARG A 188 -9.87 31.12 40.27
CA ARG A 188 -9.80 32.06 41.40
C ARG A 188 -8.87 31.55 42.52
N ILE A 189 -8.44 30.28 42.46
CA ILE A 189 -7.61 29.64 43.48
C ILE A 189 -6.14 29.46 43.06
N SER A 190 -5.78 29.57 41.77
CA SER A 190 -4.36 29.51 41.41
C SER A 190 -4.07 30.27 40.13
N THR A 191 -3.14 31.21 40.27
CA THR A 191 -2.61 32.10 39.26
C THR A 191 -1.64 31.38 38.30
N ASN A 192 -1.59 31.90 37.07
CA ASN A 192 -0.59 31.74 36.01
C ASN A 192 -0.80 30.65 34.92
N SER A 193 -1.44 31.10 33.82
CA SER A 193 -1.05 30.99 32.38
C SER A 193 -0.69 29.61 31.80
N THR A 194 -1.17 29.12 30.64
CA THR A 194 -1.67 29.72 29.39
C THR A 194 -2.29 28.59 28.54
N ASN A 195 -3.37 28.83 27.78
CA ASN A 195 -3.90 27.89 26.78
C ASN A 195 -3.29 28.17 25.40
N ASN A 196 -3.03 27.13 24.59
CA ASN A 196 -3.16 27.20 23.13
C ASN A 196 -3.50 25.81 22.55
N SER A 197 -4.41 25.76 21.59
CA SER A 197 -4.78 24.55 20.86
C SER A 197 -3.62 24.08 19.99
N GLU A 198 -2.86 23.10 20.44
CA GLU A 198 -1.68 22.60 19.76
C GLU A 198 -1.85 21.10 19.50
N ARG A 199 -1.69 20.69 18.23
CA ARG A 199 -1.37 19.29 17.96
C ARG A 199 -0.10 18.99 18.78
N SER A 200 -0.18 17.92 19.54
CA SER A 200 0.87 17.49 20.46
C SER A 200 1.25 16.09 20.02
N VAL A 201 2.57 15.83 20.04
CA VAL A 201 3.13 14.55 19.65
C VAL A 201 2.42 13.44 20.44
N PRO A 202 1.90 12.39 19.80
CA PRO A 202 1.09 11.35 20.46
C PRO A 202 1.99 10.40 21.28
N ILE A 203 2.60 10.91 22.34
CA ILE A 203 3.61 10.20 23.12
C ILE A 203 3.02 9.00 23.83
N GLU A 204 1.80 9.14 24.39
CA GLU A 204 1.16 8.09 25.19
C GLU A 204 0.90 6.83 24.36
N ARG A 205 0.73 6.98 23.04
CA ARG A 205 0.45 5.88 22.12
C ARG A 205 1.67 4.99 21.87
N PHE A 206 2.88 5.54 21.92
CA PHE A 206 4.10 4.86 21.49
C PHE A 206 5.15 4.70 22.59
N GLN A 207 4.97 5.35 23.74
CA GLN A 207 5.93 5.35 24.85
C GLN A 207 6.35 3.94 25.27
N VAL A 208 5.41 3.03 25.47
CA VAL A 208 5.70 1.63 25.86
C VAL A 208 6.60 0.92 24.84
N THR A 209 6.43 1.23 23.55
CA THR A 209 7.25 0.66 22.48
C THR A 209 8.70 1.11 22.58
N PHE A 210 8.92 2.41 22.83
CA PHE A 210 10.26 2.96 23.03
C PHE A 210 10.91 2.39 24.30
N GLU A 211 10.17 2.32 25.41
CA GLU A 211 10.67 1.76 26.66
C GLU A 211 11.06 0.29 26.53
N THR A 212 10.27 -0.51 25.80
CA THR A 212 10.57 -1.91 25.50
C THR A 212 11.83 -2.06 24.65
N ALA A 213 12.06 -1.12 23.73
CA ALA A 213 13.28 -1.04 22.92
C ALA A 213 14.47 -0.36 23.65
N ASN A 214 14.38 -0.17 24.97
CA ASN A 214 15.42 0.42 25.82
C ASN A 214 15.74 1.90 25.50
N PHE A 215 14.78 2.63 24.96
CA PHE A 215 14.85 4.09 24.82
C PHE A 215 14.23 4.78 26.04
N GLU A 216 14.81 5.91 26.44
CA GLU A 216 14.29 6.83 27.43
C GLU A 216 13.79 8.13 26.78
N TRP A 217 12.65 8.63 27.26
CA TRP A 217 12.16 9.94 26.85
C TRP A 217 13.00 11.05 27.49
N LYS A 218 13.44 12.02 26.68
CA LYS A 218 14.28 13.14 27.13
C LYS A 218 13.58 14.49 27.06
N ASN A 219 12.81 14.73 26.01
CA ASN A 219 12.20 16.04 25.78
C ASN A 219 10.92 15.93 24.96
N LEU A 220 9.98 16.85 25.18
CA LEU A 220 8.78 16.99 24.39
C LEU A 220 8.66 18.43 23.92
N SER A 221 8.53 18.60 22.60
CA SER A 221 8.20 19.87 21.97
C SER A 221 6.86 19.76 21.24
N LYS A 222 6.35 20.90 20.78
CA LYS A 222 5.14 20.94 19.93
C LYS A 222 5.27 20.18 18.61
N LYS A 223 6.49 19.83 18.18
CA LYS A 223 6.77 19.23 16.87
C LYS A 223 7.37 17.84 16.93
N ALA A 224 8.02 17.50 18.04
CA ALA A 224 8.74 16.25 18.21
C ALA A 224 8.89 15.85 19.68
N ALA A 225 8.80 14.56 19.96
CA ALA A 225 9.27 13.93 21.18
C ALA A 225 10.65 13.32 20.94
N GLU A 226 11.59 13.63 21.83
CA GLU A 226 12.98 13.19 21.78
C GLU A 226 13.16 11.96 22.67
N PHE A 227 13.70 10.89 22.09
CA PHE A 227 14.04 9.65 22.78
C PHE A 227 15.52 9.34 22.57
N LYS A 228 16.16 8.78 23.60
CA LYS A 228 17.57 8.39 23.58
C LYS A 228 17.72 6.93 23.98
N TYR A 229 18.58 6.19 23.29
CA TYR A 229 18.93 4.85 23.73
C TYR A 229 19.75 4.89 25.02
N LYS A 230 19.36 4.09 26.02
CA LYS A 230 19.89 4.21 27.40
C LYS A 230 21.37 3.84 27.55
N GLU A 231 21.92 3.01 26.67
CA GLU A 231 23.29 2.48 26.81
C GLU A 231 24.40 3.45 26.35
N PHE A 232 24.05 4.57 25.71
CA PHE A 232 25.04 5.58 25.27
C PHE A 232 25.06 6.81 26.19
N GLU A 233 26.14 7.59 26.13
CA GLU A 233 26.29 8.86 26.87
C GLU A 233 25.33 9.95 26.36
N GLU A 234 25.09 11.02 27.14
CA GLU A 234 24.15 12.09 26.73
C GLU A 234 24.68 12.95 25.57
N GLU A 235 25.99 12.99 25.40
CA GLU A 235 26.68 13.70 24.32
C GLU A 235 26.56 12.98 22.98
N ASP A 236 26.20 11.69 22.98
CA ASP A 236 26.11 10.87 21.78
C ASP A 236 24.83 11.19 20.99
N THR A 237 24.94 12.12 20.06
CA THR A 237 23.82 12.60 19.26
C THR A 237 23.23 11.53 18.34
N GLU A 238 23.96 10.46 18.04
CA GLU A 238 23.50 9.39 17.16
C GLU A 238 22.52 8.46 17.88
N ALA A 239 22.64 8.34 19.21
CA ALA A 239 21.74 7.54 20.05
C ALA A 239 20.33 8.16 20.19
N TYR A 240 20.07 9.32 19.59
CA TYR A 240 18.80 10.03 19.65
C TYR A 240 17.92 9.74 18.44
N VAL A 241 16.61 9.58 18.70
CA VAL A 241 15.56 9.49 17.69
C VAL A 241 14.41 10.42 18.04
N TYR A 242 13.71 10.91 17.02
CA TYR A 242 12.62 11.87 17.19
C TYR A 242 11.31 11.35 16.64
N LEU A 243 10.29 11.24 17.47
CA LEU A 243 8.91 11.01 17.03
C LEU A 243 8.26 12.34 16.67
N LEU A 244 7.85 12.52 15.40
CA LEU A 244 7.31 13.77 14.88
C LEU A 244 5.78 13.81 14.93
N ASP A 245 5.23 15.03 15.11
CA ASP A 245 3.78 15.31 15.07
C ASP A 245 3.29 15.52 13.63
N ASN A 246 3.16 14.41 12.88
CA ASN A 246 2.66 14.37 11.50
C ASN A 246 1.33 13.61 11.42
N VAL A 247 0.60 13.77 10.30
CA VAL A 247 -0.66 13.03 10.03
C VAL A 247 -0.43 11.53 10.10
N THR A 248 0.70 11.06 9.57
CA THR A 248 1.21 9.70 9.75
C THR A 248 2.34 9.71 10.78
N PRO A 249 2.31 8.82 11.80
CA PRO A 249 3.40 8.70 12.75
C PRO A 249 4.75 8.53 12.03
N THR A 250 5.71 9.39 12.35
CA THR A 250 7.00 9.46 11.66
C THR A 250 8.13 9.53 12.67
N ILE A 251 9.17 8.73 12.47
CA ILE A 251 10.43 8.83 13.21
C ILE A 251 11.50 9.48 12.35
N ALA A 252 12.25 10.41 12.93
CA ALA A 252 13.49 10.90 12.36
C ALA A 252 14.70 10.26 13.07
N VAL A 253 15.64 9.78 12.25
CA VAL A 253 16.87 9.08 12.65
C VAL A 253 18.09 9.89 12.22
N HIS A 254 19.17 9.76 12.99
CA HIS A 254 20.42 10.46 12.75
C HIS A 254 21.04 10.09 11.38
N PRO A 255 21.58 11.05 10.60
CA PRO A 255 22.10 10.77 9.25
C PRO A 255 23.19 9.70 9.17
N THR A 256 24.13 9.68 10.12
CA THR A 256 25.28 8.76 10.10
C THR A 256 24.88 7.29 10.24
N LEU A 257 23.78 7.00 10.98
CA LEU A 257 23.24 5.66 11.12
C LEU A 257 22.71 5.10 9.79
N ILE A 258 22.29 5.98 8.87
CA ILE A 258 21.79 5.60 7.54
C ILE A 258 22.95 5.37 6.57
N GLU A 259 23.99 6.21 6.63
CA GLU A 259 25.17 6.11 5.77
C GLU A 259 25.93 4.79 5.99
N GLN A 260 25.89 4.24 7.20
CA GLN A 260 26.47 2.93 7.53
C GLN A 260 25.63 1.75 7.02
N THR A 261 24.39 1.99 6.59
CA THR A 261 23.44 0.95 6.20
C THR A 261 22.93 1.15 4.78
N MET A 262 23.66 0.63 3.80
CA MET A 262 23.24 0.56 2.38
C MET A 262 21.94 -0.25 2.11
N LYS A 263 21.20 -0.69 3.15
CA LYS A 263 20.12 -1.70 3.07
C LYS A 263 18.74 -1.24 3.58
N TRP A 264 18.50 0.06 3.75
CA TRP A 264 17.17 0.52 4.17
C TRP A 264 16.34 0.81 2.92
N VAL A 265 15.39 -0.08 2.61
CA VAL A 265 14.59 -0.05 1.36
C VAL A 265 13.54 1.07 1.36
N ASP A 266 13.20 1.63 2.53
CA ASP A 266 12.10 2.60 2.72
C ASP A 266 12.56 4.00 3.17
N VAL A 267 13.84 4.36 3.00
CA VAL A 267 14.29 5.72 3.33
C VAL A 267 13.67 6.71 2.36
N THR A 268 13.00 7.75 2.86
CA THR A 268 12.72 8.92 2.02
C THR A 268 14.05 9.48 1.51
N SER A 269 14.27 9.41 0.19
CA SER A 269 15.58 9.70 -0.43
C SER A 269 16.13 11.11 -0.15
N LYS A 270 15.32 12.02 0.41
CA LYS A 270 15.73 13.35 0.84
C LYS A 270 15.60 13.51 2.36
N PRO A 271 16.65 13.96 3.06
CA PRO A 271 16.60 14.21 4.49
C PRO A 271 15.65 15.36 4.83
N LEU A 272 14.89 15.21 5.93
CA LEU A 272 14.01 16.23 6.47
C LEU A 272 14.84 17.28 7.24
N LYS A 273 14.62 18.57 6.92
CA LYS A 273 15.18 19.70 7.66
C LYS A 273 14.16 20.18 8.70
N SER A 274 14.52 20.19 9.98
CA SER A 274 13.64 20.64 11.06
C SER A 274 14.40 21.17 12.26
N THR A 275 13.93 22.30 12.81
CA THR A 275 14.48 22.88 14.05
C THR A 275 14.12 22.08 15.31
N ALA A 276 13.26 21.06 15.18
CA ALA A 276 12.93 20.15 16.27
C ALA A 276 14.02 19.09 16.50
N LEU A 277 14.86 18.79 15.50
CA LEU A 277 15.91 17.77 15.55
C LEU A 277 17.19 18.31 16.21
N ARG A 278 17.08 18.82 17.43
CA ARG A 278 18.09 19.70 18.05
C ARG A 278 19.47 19.05 18.20
N ARG A 279 19.51 17.73 18.40
CA ARG A 279 20.76 16.94 18.56
C ARG A 279 21.40 16.56 17.22
N PHE A 280 20.66 16.60 16.11
CA PHE A 280 21.18 16.17 14.81
C PHE A 280 22.11 17.21 14.18
N PRO A 281 22.99 16.85 13.22
CA PRO A 281 23.86 17.80 12.55
C PRO A 281 23.07 18.86 11.77
N ARG A 282 23.68 20.03 11.60
CA ARG A 282 23.19 21.10 10.73
C ARG A 282 23.83 20.98 9.35
N LYS A 283 23.04 21.20 8.30
CA LYS A 283 23.56 21.21 6.93
C LYS A 283 24.18 22.58 6.62
N VAL A 284 25.39 22.59 6.07
CA VAL A 284 26.03 23.80 5.54
C VAL A 284 25.59 23.96 4.08
N GLU A 285 24.88 25.05 3.78
CA GLU A 285 24.54 25.45 2.41
C GLU A 285 24.96 26.92 2.24
N GLU A 286 25.76 27.23 1.21
CA GLU A 286 26.16 28.61 0.87
C GLU A 286 26.74 29.41 2.06
N ASN A 287 27.71 28.82 2.80
CA ASN A 287 28.35 29.44 3.97
C ASN A 287 27.41 29.85 5.13
N THR A 288 26.17 29.34 5.16
CA THR A 288 25.23 29.57 6.27
C THR A 288 24.79 28.23 6.91
N LEU A 289 24.80 28.19 8.24
CA LEU A 289 24.30 27.04 9.02
C LEU A 289 22.77 27.03 8.95
N LYS A 290 22.19 26.06 8.24
CA LYS A 290 20.74 25.86 8.19
C LYS A 290 20.25 24.93 9.30
N SER A 291 18.94 24.69 9.34
CA SER A 291 18.27 23.81 10.29
C SER A 291 18.91 22.41 10.36
N ASN A 292 18.78 21.77 11.52
CA ASN A 292 19.18 20.38 11.73
C ASN A 292 18.47 19.45 10.73
N TYR A 293 19.10 18.34 10.35
CA TYR A 293 18.53 17.39 9.39
C TYR A 293 18.66 15.93 9.81
N GLY A 294 17.70 15.11 9.40
CA GLY A 294 17.66 13.67 9.64
C GLY A 294 16.87 12.94 8.57
N TYR A 295 16.93 11.61 8.56
CA TYR A 295 16.14 10.78 7.66
C TYR A 295 14.87 10.30 8.34
N THR A 296 13.77 10.23 7.61
CA THR A 296 12.45 9.98 8.19
C THR A 296 11.86 8.66 7.72
N TYR A 297 11.19 7.97 8.65
CA TYR A 297 10.47 6.73 8.42
C TYR A 297 9.05 6.87 8.92
N THR A 298 8.09 6.70 8.01
CA THR A 298 6.67 6.65 8.36
C THR A 298 6.29 5.22 8.71
N PHE A 299 5.45 5.04 9.72
CA PHE A 299 4.94 3.73 10.12
C PHE A 299 3.44 3.82 10.42
N GLN A 300 2.73 2.72 10.18
CA GLN A 300 1.29 2.61 10.37
C GLN A 300 0.94 1.73 11.56
N THR A 301 1.77 0.72 11.85
CA THR A 301 1.52 -0.27 12.91
C THR A 301 2.57 -0.20 14.02
N LYS A 302 2.22 -0.72 15.21
CA LYS A 302 3.16 -0.84 16.33
C LYS A 302 4.32 -1.79 15.98
N GLY A 303 4.05 -2.87 15.23
CA GLY A 303 5.07 -3.84 14.82
C GLY A 303 6.10 -3.25 13.85
N GLU A 304 5.70 -2.35 12.95
CA GLU A 304 6.65 -1.60 12.11
C GLU A 304 7.57 -0.70 12.94
N LEU A 305 7.01 0.00 13.93
CA LEU A 305 7.80 0.80 14.87
C LEU A 305 8.79 -0.07 15.66
N GLU A 306 8.35 -1.19 16.21
CA GLU A 306 9.20 -2.14 16.94
C GLU A 306 10.35 -2.63 16.06
N SER A 307 10.04 -3.06 14.83
CA SER A 307 11.05 -3.52 13.87
C SER A 307 12.05 -2.43 13.50
N LEU A 308 11.60 -1.19 13.35
CA LEU A 308 12.48 -0.05 13.06
C LEU A 308 13.41 0.26 14.23
N LEU A 309 12.90 0.27 15.47
CA LEU A 309 13.70 0.53 16.66
C LEU A 309 14.75 -0.57 16.87
N VAL A 310 14.39 -1.85 16.69
CA VAL A 310 15.35 -2.96 16.77
C VAL A 310 16.51 -2.76 15.79
N ARG A 311 16.22 -2.41 14.53
CA ARG A 311 17.28 -2.15 13.53
C ARG A 311 18.17 -0.96 13.91
N ILE A 312 17.59 0.11 14.45
CA ILE A 312 18.37 1.28 14.92
C ILE A 312 19.31 0.85 16.04
N VAL A 313 18.82 0.04 16.98
CA VAL A 313 19.61 -0.49 18.09
C VAL A 313 20.74 -1.41 17.61
N GLU A 314 20.47 -2.30 16.66
CA GLU A 314 21.50 -3.18 16.06
C GLU A 314 22.66 -2.37 15.47
N VAL A 315 22.37 -1.28 14.76
CA VAL A 315 23.39 -0.39 14.18
C VAL A 315 24.17 0.34 15.28
N LEU A 316 23.47 0.90 16.27
CA LEU A 316 24.08 1.59 17.40
C LEU A 316 25.02 0.68 18.19
N GLN A 317 24.59 -0.55 18.49
CA GLN A 317 25.39 -1.54 19.22
C GLN A 317 26.59 -2.06 18.40
N SER A 318 26.43 -2.24 17.09
CA SER A 318 27.54 -2.64 16.20
C SER A 318 28.69 -1.64 16.23
N ARG A 319 28.38 -0.33 16.30
CA ARG A 319 29.37 0.75 16.44
C ARG A 319 30.11 0.70 17.78
N ASN A 320 29.42 0.41 18.89
CA ASN A 320 30.05 0.37 20.21
C ASN A 320 31.13 -0.73 20.30
N CYS A 321 30.92 -1.86 19.59
CA CYS A 321 31.85 -2.98 19.52
C CYS A 321 33.14 -2.68 18.70
N GLU A 322 33.11 -1.67 17.82
CA GLU A 322 34.27 -1.22 17.05
C GLU A 322 35.14 -0.19 17.80
N LEU A 323 34.59 0.48 18.82
CA LEU A 323 35.32 1.45 19.65
C LEU A 323 36.06 0.81 20.84
N GLU A 324 35.72 -0.43 21.20
CA GLU A 324 36.39 -1.22 22.25
C GLU A 324 37.52 -2.14 21.74
N LYS A 325 37.86 -2.07 20.44
CA LYS A 325 39.04 -2.71 19.83
C LYS A 325 40.10 -1.68 19.48
#